data_AF-A0A6G0YHS4-F1
#
_entry.id   AF-A0A6G0YHS4-F1
#
_cell.length_a   1.000
_cell.length_b   1.000
_cell.length_c   1.000
_cell.angle_alpha   90.00
_cell.angle_beta   90.00
_cell.angle_gamma   90.00
#
_symmetry.space_group_name_H-M   'P 1'
#
loop_
_entity.id
_entity.type
_entity.pdbx_description
1 polymer ?
#
loop_
_entity_poly.entity_id
_entity_poly.type
_entity_poly.pdbx_seq_one_letter_code
_entity_poly.pdbx_strand_id
1 'polypeptide(L)' 'MDTDVPKSKPPPLILRGILDYLALRDKLIEIIGANNFADKSTPRYLKIQTTDSDSYRSLIKYLKDQNAELHIYQVQWTIH' A
#
# COMPACT_ATOMS: atom_id res chain seq x y z
N MET A 1 -27.12 -6.32 17.07
CA MET A 1 -26.87 -6.91 15.75
C MET A 1 -25.75 -6.09 15.14
N ASP A 2 -24.56 -6.36 15.63
CA ASP A 2 -23.31 -5.71 15.25
C ASP A 2 -23.01 -6.24 13.86
N THR A 3 -23.35 -5.45 12.84
CA THR A 3 -23.11 -5.82 11.45
C THR A 3 -21.60 -5.92 11.27
N ASP A 4 -21.09 -7.16 11.31
CA ASP A 4 -19.80 -7.57 10.78
C ASP A 4 -19.84 -7.33 9.26
N VAL A 5 -19.72 -6.06 8.87
CA VAL A 5 -19.34 -5.73 7.51
C VAL A 5 -17.91 -6.26 7.38
N PRO A 6 -17.61 -7.21 6.48
CA PRO A 6 -16.23 -7.58 6.24
C PRO A 6 -15.52 -6.29 5.85
N LYS A 7 -14.62 -5.83 6.73
CA LYS A 7 -13.88 -4.59 6.57
C LYS A 7 -13.05 -4.76 5.31
N SER A 8 -13.60 -4.32 4.17
CA SER A 8 -13.01 -4.58 2.87
C SER A 8 -11.62 -3.96 2.88
N LYS A 9 -10.61 -4.81 2.72
CA LYS A 9 -9.23 -4.37 2.82
C LYS A 9 -9.01 -3.24 1.80
N PRO A 10 -8.24 -2.19 2.17
CA PRO A 10 -7.93 -1.12 1.24
C PRO A 10 -7.32 -1.69 -0.06
N PRO A 11 -7.51 -1.04 -1.21
CA PRO A 11 -7.00 -1.55 -2.46
C PRO A 11 -5.46 -1.67 -2.42
N PRO A 12 -4.87 -2.70 -3.05
CA PRO A 12 -3.44 -2.84 -3.09
C PRO A 12 -2.79 -1.73 -3.93
N LEU A 13 -1.67 -1.19 -3.46
CA LEU A 13 -0.83 -0.27 -4.22
C LEU A 13 0.24 -1.06 -4.97
N ILE A 14 0.53 -0.65 -6.21
CA ILE A 14 1.60 -1.23 -7.03
C ILE A 14 2.59 -0.10 -7.35
N LEU A 15 3.81 -0.23 -6.88
CA LEU A 15 4.91 0.70 -7.12
C LEU A 15 5.86 0.11 -8.16
N ARG A 16 6.39 0.94 -9.06
CA ARG A 16 7.41 0.57 -10.04
C ARG A 16 8.60 1.53 -9.91
N GLY A 17 9.76 1.11 -10.38
CA GLY A 17 10.96 1.95 -10.36
C GLY A 17 11.58 2.15 -8.96
N ILE A 18 11.29 1.26 -8.00
CA ILE A 18 11.91 1.32 -6.67
C ILE A 18 13.37 0.88 -6.80
N LEU A 19 14.30 1.83 -6.68
CA LEU A 19 15.75 1.58 -6.66
C LEU A 19 16.17 1.02 -5.30
N ASP A 20 15.72 1.66 -4.22
CA ASP A 20 16.08 1.32 -2.84
C ASP A 20 14.88 0.79 -2.04
N TYR A 21 14.56 -0.50 -2.25
CA TYR A 21 13.46 -1.15 -1.54
C TYR A 21 13.64 -1.15 -0.02
N LEU A 22 14.88 -1.34 0.47
CA LEU A 22 15.16 -1.36 1.91
C LEU A 22 14.87 0.00 2.56
N ALA A 23 15.30 1.09 1.93
CA ALA A 23 15.05 2.45 2.43
C ALA A 23 13.55 2.78 2.41
N LEU A 24 12.84 2.39 1.34
CA LEU A 24 11.39 2.53 1.29
C LEU A 24 10.72 1.73 2.41
N ARG A 25 11.08 0.46 2.59
CA ARG A 25 10.50 -0.42 3.61
C ARG A 25 10.70 0.14 5.02
N ASP A 26 11.90 0.63 5.33
CA ASP A 26 12.20 1.23 6.63
C ASP A 26 11.30 2.44 6.91
N LYS A 27 11.12 3.32 5.90
CA LYS A 27 10.16 4.43 6.00
C LYS A 27 8.72 3.98 6.14
N LEU A 28 8.29 2.92 5.46
CA LEU A 28 6.96 2.37 5.67
C LEU A 28 6.77 1.87 7.10
N ILE A 29 7.77 1.20 7.66
CA ILE A 29 7.74 0.74 9.06
C ILE A 29 7.66 1.93 10.02
N GLU A 30 8.39 3.02 9.75
CA GLU A 30 8.36 4.25 10.56
C GLU A 30 6.97 4.93 10.54
N ILE A 31 6.32 4.99 9.36
CA ILE A 31 5.07 5.76 9.17
C ILE A 31 3.84 4.97 9.59
N ILE A 32 3.76 3.69 9.21
CA ILE A 32 2.57 2.87 9.42
C ILE A 32 2.82 1.67 10.31
N GLY A 33 4.06 1.30 10.62
CA GLY A 33 4.38 0.14 11.44
C GLY A 33 4.48 -1.16 10.64
N ALA A 34 5.42 -2.04 11.02
CA ALA A 34 5.73 -3.28 10.31
C ALA A 34 4.57 -4.28 10.21
N ASN A 35 3.58 -4.18 11.11
CA ASN A 35 2.43 -5.09 11.15
C ASN A 35 1.21 -4.59 10.36
N ASN A 36 1.24 -3.33 9.88
CA ASN A 36 0.08 -2.69 9.25
C ASN A 36 0.11 -2.72 7.72
N PHE A 37 1.10 -3.40 7.14
CA PHE A 37 1.17 -3.67 5.72
C PHE A 37 1.81 -5.02 5.42
N ALA A 38 1.44 -5.58 4.27
CA ALA A 38 2.12 -6.69 3.64
C ALA A 38 2.69 -6.19 2.32
N ASP A 39 3.99 -6.38 2.12
CA ASP A 39 4.65 -6.06 0.87
C ASP A 39 5.03 -7.34 0.12
N LYS A 40 4.95 -7.28 -1.21
CA LYS A 40 5.35 -8.35 -2.11
C LYS A 40 6.17 -7.75 -3.23
N SER A 41 7.48 -7.90 -3.12
CA SER A 41 8.42 -7.47 -4.15
C SER A 41 8.46 -8.48 -5.30
N THR A 42 8.44 -7.96 -6.52
CA THR A 42 8.68 -8.71 -7.77
C THR A 42 9.69 -7.92 -8.60
N PRO A 43 10.41 -8.54 -9.55
CA PRO A 43 11.39 -7.84 -10.38
C PRO A 43 10.81 -6.71 -11.24
N ARG A 44 9.47 -6.63 -11.39
CA ARG A 44 8.79 -5.60 -12.18
C ARG A 44 8.06 -4.56 -11.33
N TYR A 45 7.66 -4.90 -10.12
CA TYR A 45 6.86 -4.04 -9.26
C TYR A 45 6.89 -4.48 -7.80
N LEU A 46 6.68 -3.54 -6.90
CA LEU A 46 6.44 -3.76 -5.49
C LEU A 46 4.95 -3.59 -5.20
N LYS A 47 4.29 -4.64 -4.73
CA LYS A 47 2.89 -4.57 -4.30
C LYS A 47 2.82 -4.35 -2.79
N ILE A 48 2.06 -3.36 -2.34
CA ILE A 48 1.84 -3.08 -0.92
C ILE A 48 0.34 -3.19 -0.64
N GLN A 49 -0.01 -3.98 0.36
CA GLN A 49 -1.37 -4.17 0.87
C GLN A 49 -1.41 -3.70 2.31
N THR A 50 -2.15 -2.64 2.62
CA THR A 50 -2.35 -2.22 4.01
C THR A 50 -3.47 -3.01 4.69
N THR A 51 -3.40 -3.12 6.01
CA THR A 51 -4.43 -3.79 6.82
C THR A 51 -5.64 -2.88 7.04
N ASP A 52 -5.39 -1.58 7.16
CA ASP A 52 -6.39 -0.59 7.57
C ASP A 52 -6.36 0.66 6.69
N SER A 53 -7.49 1.38 6.67
CA SER A 53 -7.67 2.61 5.90
C SER A 53 -6.79 3.76 6.38
N ASP A 54 -6.41 3.80 7.66
CA ASP A 54 -5.52 4.83 8.21
C ASP A 54 -4.10 4.68 7.64
N SER A 55 -3.54 3.47 7.75
CA SER A 55 -2.26 3.09 7.14
C SER A 55 -2.25 3.35 5.63
N TYR A 56 -3.36 3.09 4.93
CA TYR A 56 -3.49 3.41 3.51
C TYR A 56 -3.36 4.92 3.23
N ARG A 57 -4.04 5.77 4.02
CA ARG A 57 -4.00 7.24 3.85
C ARG A 57 -2.60 7.79 4.14
N SER A 58 -1.96 7.32 5.19
CA SER A 58 -0.60 7.70 5.57
C SER A 58 0.41 7.32 4.48
N LEU A 59 0.28 6.10 3.93
CA LEU A 59 1.07 5.63 2.80
C LEU A 59 0.88 6.51 1.54
N ILE A 60 -0.36 6.77 1.14
CA ILE A 60 -0.65 7.63 -0.03
C ILE A 60 -0.10 9.04 0.15
N LYS A 61 -0.20 9.60 1.37
CA LYS A 61 0.33 10.94 1.67
C LYS A 61 1.85 10.97 1.52
N TYR A 62 2.55 9.98 2.09
CA TYR A 62 4.00 9.86 1.95
C TYR A 62 4.44 9.73 0.49
N LEU A 63 3.79 8.85 -0.27
CA LEU A 63 4.16 8.62 -1.65
C LEU A 63 3.92 9.86 -2.52
N LYS A 64 2.86 10.64 -2.26
CA LYS A 64 2.60 11.93 -2.94
C LYS A 64 3.67 12.97 -2.64
N ASP A 65 4.13 13.05 -1.39
CA ASP A 65 5.18 13.96 -0.96
C ASP A 65 6.51 13.68 -1.66
N GLN A 66 6.83 12.40 -1.85
CA GLN A 66 8.07 11.98 -2.51
C GLN A 66 8.08 12.19 -4.04
N ASN A 67 6.98 12.71 -4.62
CA ASN A 67 6.80 12.85 -6.08
C ASN A 67 7.23 11.59 -6.86
N ALA A 68 7.09 10.42 -6.24
CA ALA A 68 7.40 9.17 -6.88
C ALA A 68 6.46 9.02 -8.07
N GLU A 69 6.94 8.44 -9.16
CA GLU A 69 6.10 8.12 -10.33
C GLU A 69 5.17 6.96 -9.95
N LEU A 70 4.13 7.27 -9.17
CA LEU A 70 3.20 6.29 -8.64
C LEU A 70 2.16 5.97 -9.71
N HIS A 71 2.32 4.83 -10.36
CA HIS A 71 1.21 4.22 -11.08
C HIS A 71 0.31 3.49 -10.07
N ILE A 72 -0.55 4.26 -9.39
CA ILE A 72 -1.61 3.72 -8.53
C ILE A 72 -2.63 3.01 -9.42
N TYR A 73 -2.37 1.75 -9.74
CA TYR A 73 -3.36 0.88 -10.35
C TYR A 73 -4.37 0.48 -9.25
N GLN A 74 -5.43 1.27 -9.08
CA GLN A 74 -6.63 0.77 -8.42
C GLN A 74 -7.20 -0.35 -9.29
N VAL A 75 -6.95 -1.60 -8.91
CA VAL A 75 -7.70 -2.73 -9.45
C VAL A 75 -9.13 -2.56 -8.98
N GLN A 76 -9.97 -1.99 -9.85
CA GLN A 76 -11.42 -2.06 -9.73
C GLN A 76 -11.78 -3.55 -9.83
N TRP A 77 -12.19 -4.16 -8.73
CA TRP A 77 -12.78 -5.49 -8.77
C TRP A 77 -14.17 -5.36 -9.41
N THR A 78 -14.24 -5.54 -10.74
CA THR A 78 -15.51 -5.88 -11.38
C THR A 78 -15.91 -7.25 -10.84
N ILE A 79 -16.90 -7.26 -9.94
CA ILE A 79 -17.69 -8.44 -9.62
C ILE A 79 -18.47 -8.78 -10.91
N HIS A 80 -18.32 -10.00 -11.42
CA HIS A 80 -19.15 -10.55 -12.50
C HIS A 80 -20.25 -11.41 -11.87
#